data_AF-A0A7W1CF26-F1
#
_entry.id   AF-A0A7W1CF26-F1
#
_cell.length_a   1.000
_cell.length_b   1.000
_cell.length_c   1.000
_cell.angle_alpha   90.00
_cell.angle_beta   90.00
_cell.angle_gamma   90.00
#
_symmetry.space_group_name_H-M   'P 1'
#
loop_
_entity.id
_entity.type
_entity.pdbx_description
1 polymer ?
#
loop_
_entity_poly.entity_id
_entity_poly.type
_entity_poly.pdbx_seq_one_letter_code
_entity_poly.pdbx_strand_id
1 'polypeptide(L)'
;MNIPELVTRKFLFASDQPVTAPLYEIAIAQNGVFKRARRREMTAVIELSSFAVRIEELATEKARVELKEKIPVHIFAEILAHARNSTDAANFTENLYAVYWDEERMQYFWKEISNSRSFGSTIARDDDAAYQNALLEIHTHPPGCREFSASDNRDESGKFRLFGILVDIHSGQPLLRLRVGIYDSFWEIPVETIAEGQIENLTDLVKQEREMLAEICQSLSDEAQNYLLAEEYRAAAVNLSYVENL
;
A
#
# COMPACT_ATOMS: atom_id res chain seq x y z
N MET A 1 -11.15 33.45 -8.93
CA MET A 1 -10.08 32.43 -8.91
C MET A 1 -10.79 31.13 -8.56
N ASN A 2 -10.96 30.21 -9.52
CA ASN A 2 -11.59 28.91 -9.23
C ASN A 2 -10.61 28.12 -8.36
N ILE A 3 -11.02 27.78 -7.14
CA ILE A 3 -10.29 26.82 -6.31
C ILE A 3 -10.43 25.47 -7.03
N PRO A 4 -9.33 24.82 -7.44
CA PRO A 4 -9.42 23.49 -8.05
C PRO A 4 -10.17 22.55 -7.10
N GLU A 5 -11.08 21.74 -7.63
CA GLU A 5 -11.68 20.67 -6.85
C GLU A 5 -10.55 19.72 -6.41
N LEU A 6 -10.38 19.56 -5.09
CA LEU A 6 -9.28 18.78 -4.51
C LEU A 6 -9.40 17.28 -4.86
N VAL A 7 -10.62 16.82 -5.11
CA VAL A 7 -10.97 15.45 -5.49
C VAL A 7 -11.86 15.51 -6.72
N THR A 8 -11.59 14.69 -7.74
CA THR A 8 -12.39 14.67 -8.97
C THR A 8 -13.01 13.30 -9.18
N ARG A 9 -14.23 13.25 -9.73
CA ARG A 9 -14.89 12.01 -10.18
C ARG A 9 -14.98 12.04 -11.70
N LYS A 10 -14.55 10.99 -12.39
CA LYS A 10 -14.56 10.97 -13.86
C LYS A 10 -14.70 9.57 -14.44
N PHE A 11 -15.17 9.53 -15.68
CA PHE A 11 -15.11 8.34 -16.52
C PHE A 11 -13.73 8.23 -17.17
N LEU A 12 -13.23 7.00 -17.26
CA LEU A 12 -11.96 6.68 -17.88
C LEU A 12 -12.20 6.25 -19.33
N PHE A 13 -11.89 7.12 -20.29
CA PHE A 13 -12.03 6.80 -21.71
C PHE A 13 -10.74 6.28 -22.34
N ALA A 14 -9.59 6.47 -21.67
CA ALA A 14 -8.30 5.96 -22.09
C ALA A 14 -7.47 5.54 -20.87
N SER A 15 -6.71 4.45 -20.98
CA SER A 15 -5.93 3.89 -19.87
C SER A 15 -4.76 4.78 -19.43
N ASP A 16 -4.30 5.68 -20.29
CA ASP A 16 -3.23 6.65 -20.06
C ASP A 16 -3.74 8.03 -19.62
N GLN A 17 -5.05 8.19 -19.43
CA GLN A 17 -5.65 9.47 -19.04
C GLN A 17 -5.05 9.95 -17.69
N PRO A 18 -4.41 11.14 -17.67
CA PRO A 18 -3.62 11.58 -16.53
C PRO A 18 -4.47 11.83 -15.29
N VAL A 19 -3.84 11.70 -14.12
CA VAL A 19 -4.40 12.15 -12.83
C VAL A 19 -4.18 13.66 -12.73
N THR A 20 -5.27 14.43 -12.65
CA THR A 20 -5.23 15.91 -12.64
C THR A 20 -5.75 16.51 -11.35
N ALA A 21 -6.45 15.75 -10.50
CA ALA A 21 -6.89 16.20 -9.19
C ALA A 21 -5.69 16.43 -8.24
N PRO A 22 -5.70 17.48 -7.39
CA PRO A 22 -4.64 17.75 -6.43
C PRO A 22 -4.44 16.65 -5.37
N LEU A 23 -5.51 15.99 -4.92
CA LEU A 23 -5.42 14.89 -3.94
C LEU A 23 -5.55 13.53 -4.62
N TYR A 24 -6.75 13.23 -5.14
CA TYR A 24 -7.02 11.96 -5.81
C TYR A 24 -8.25 12.06 -6.72
N GLU A 25 -8.41 11.05 -7.57
CA GLU A 25 -9.55 10.86 -8.44
C GLU A 25 -10.28 9.57 -8.10
N ILE A 26 -11.60 9.59 -8.26
CA ILE A 26 -12.40 8.39 -8.42
C ILE A 26 -12.68 8.21 -9.91
N ALA A 27 -12.11 7.18 -10.50
CA ALA A 27 -12.25 6.84 -11.90
C ALA A 27 -13.22 5.67 -12.06
N ILE A 28 -14.25 5.87 -12.87
CA ILE A 28 -15.14 4.79 -13.33
C ILE A 28 -14.54 4.28 -14.64
N ALA A 29 -14.16 3.01 -14.67
CA ALA A 29 -13.56 2.33 -15.81
C ALA A 29 -14.50 1.20 -16.29
N GLN A 30 -14.16 0.56 -17.41
CA GLN A 30 -14.95 -0.54 -17.97
C GLN A 30 -15.16 -1.69 -16.98
N ASN A 31 -14.14 -1.97 -16.17
CA ASN A 31 -14.08 -3.13 -15.28
C ASN A 31 -14.29 -2.82 -13.79
N GLY A 32 -14.58 -1.56 -13.43
CA GLY A 32 -14.77 -1.21 -12.01
C GLY A 32 -14.59 0.26 -11.67
N VAL A 33 -14.54 0.53 -10.38
CA VAL A 33 -14.26 1.84 -9.78
C VAL A 33 -12.88 1.82 -9.16
N PHE A 34 -12.07 2.82 -9.49
CA PHE A 34 -10.68 2.92 -9.07
C PHE A 34 -10.43 4.26 -8.40
N LYS A 35 -9.57 4.26 -7.37
CA LYS A 35 -9.04 5.45 -6.74
C LYS A 35 -7.62 5.68 -7.23
N ARG A 36 -7.31 6.88 -7.72
CA ARG A 36 -6.02 7.17 -8.36
C ARG A 36 -5.42 8.44 -7.80
N ALA A 37 -4.15 8.43 -7.49
CA ALA A 37 -3.44 9.60 -6.99
C ALA A 37 -2.03 9.67 -7.58
N ARG A 38 -1.51 10.89 -7.67
CA ARG A 38 -0.17 11.16 -8.16
C ARG A 38 0.50 12.22 -7.30
N ARG A 39 1.75 11.95 -6.95
CA ARG A 39 2.71 12.91 -6.40
C ARG A 39 3.98 12.86 -7.24
N ARG A 40 4.96 13.67 -6.90
CA ARG A 40 6.21 13.82 -7.67
C ARG A 40 6.94 12.48 -7.87
N GLU A 41 6.97 11.66 -6.83
CA GLU A 41 7.76 10.42 -6.75
C GLU A 41 6.96 9.17 -7.12
N MET A 42 5.63 9.23 -7.07
CA MET A 42 4.76 8.06 -7.14
C MET A 42 3.41 8.34 -7.80
N THR A 43 2.94 7.38 -8.59
CA THR A 43 1.54 7.25 -9.01
C THR A 43 0.97 5.95 -8.46
N ALA A 44 -0.26 5.97 -7.96
CA ALA A 44 -0.93 4.76 -7.48
C ALA A 44 -2.38 4.71 -7.93
N VAL A 45 -2.85 3.49 -8.14
CA VAL A 45 -4.23 3.13 -8.49
C VAL A 45 -4.64 1.97 -7.59
N ILE A 46 -5.72 2.16 -6.84
CA ILE A 46 -6.36 1.15 -6.00
C ILE A 46 -7.72 0.82 -6.61
N GLU A 47 -8.02 -0.47 -6.74
CA GLU A 47 -9.36 -0.92 -7.09
C GLU A 47 -10.28 -0.83 -5.86
N LEU A 48 -11.41 -0.12 -6.00
CA LEU A 48 -12.41 0.00 -4.94
C LEU A 48 -13.55 -1.02 -5.11
N SER A 49 -13.89 -1.33 -6.35
CA SER A 49 -14.93 -2.29 -6.71
C SER A 49 -14.73 -2.75 -8.14
N SER A 50 -14.91 -4.04 -8.39
CA SER A 50 -15.03 -4.60 -9.74
C SER A 50 -16.47 -4.52 -10.24
N PHE A 51 -16.66 -4.51 -11.55
CA PHE A 51 -17.98 -4.63 -12.18
C PHE A 51 -18.17 -6.00 -12.82
N ALA A 52 -19.32 -6.62 -12.58
CA ALA A 52 -19.74 -7.81 -13.32
C ALA A 52 -20.19 -7.48 -14.76
N VAL A 53 -20.78 -6.30 -14.96
CA VAL A 53 -21.24 -5.81 -16.27
C VAL A 53 -20.33 -4.69 -16.74
N ARG A 54 -19.82 -4.81 -17.96
CA ARG A 54 -18.83 -3.89 -18.54
C ARG A 54 -19.50 -2.71 -19.22
N ILE A 55 -18.86 -1.55 -19.13
CA ILE A 55 -19.21 -0.35 -19.91
C ILE A 55 -18.23 -0.26 -21.08
N GLU A 56 -18.61 -0.79 -22.24
CA GLU A 56 -17.72 -1.02 -23.39
C GLU A 56 -17.09 0.25 -23.97
N GLU A 57 -17.68 1.42 -23.71
CA GLU A 57 -17.16 2.72 -24.13
C GLU A 57 -16.00 3.24 -23.26
N LEU A 58 -15.75 2.62 -22.11
CA LEU A 58 -14.70 3.01 -21.18
C LEU A 58 -13.45 2.16 -21.39
N ALA A 59 -12.31 2.67 -20.97
CA ALA A 59 -11.07 1.90 -20.91
C ALA A 59 -11.05 0.99 -19.68
N THR A 60 -10.29 -0.10 -19.77
CA THR A 60 -9.94 -0.91 -18.60
C THR A 60 -8.89 -0.22 -17.74
N GLU A 61 -8.91 -0.52 -16.46
CA GLU A 61 -7.93 -0.03 -15.49
C GLU A 61 -7.47 -1.18 -14.58
N LYS A 62 -6.26 -1.04 -14.01
CA LYS A 62 -5.73 -2.02 -13.05
C LYS A 62 -5.08 -1.33 -11.86
N ALA A 63 -5.22 -1.97 -10.69
CA ALA A 63 -4.49 -1.57 -9.50
C ALA A 63 -2.98 -1.65 -9.79
N ARG A 64 -2.25 -0.59 -9.41
CA ARG A 64 -0.80 -0.49 -9.62
C ARG A 64 -0.19 0.57 -8.72
N VAL A 65 1.10 0.42 -8.46
CA VAL A 65 1.95 1.45 -7.88
C VAL A 65 3.16 1.59 -8.78
N GLU A 66 3.46 2.82 -9.15
CA GLU A 66 4.58 3.18 -10.01
C GLU A 66 5.40 4.24 -9.30
N LEU A 67 6.65 3.90 -9.00
CA LEU A 67 7.64 4.85 -8.51
C LEU A 67 8.45 5.40 -9.68
N LYS A 68 8.81 6.68 -9.60
CA LYS A 68 9.76 7.28 -10.56
C LYS A 68 11.12 6.58 -10.46
N GLU A 69 11.59 6.37 -9.24
CA GLU A 69 12.80 5.62 -8.91
C GLU A 69 12.44 4.57 -7.85
N LYS A 70 12.87 3.34 -8.03
CA LYS A 70 12.64 2.26 -7.05
C LYS A 70 13.53 2.50 -5.83
N ILE A 71 13.10 2.01 -4.66
CA ILE A 71 13.85 2.15 -3.42
C ILE A 71 14.98 1.12 -3.39
N PRO A 72 16.25 1.52 -3.21
CA PRO A 72 17.36 0.60 -3.12
C PRO A 72 17.18 -0.40 -1.99
N VAL A 73 17.46 -1.69 -2.25
CA VAL A 73 17.26 -2.77 -1.27
C VAL A 73 18.08 -2.58 0.02
N HIS A 74 19.23 -1.89 -0.07
CA HIS A 74 20.07 -1.63 1.10
C HIS A 74 19.37 -0.76 2.16
N ILE A 75 18.45 0.13 1.76
CA ILE A 75 17.68 0.96 2.71
C ILE A 75 16.87 0.09 3.67
N PHE A 76 16.24 -0.98 3.17
CA PHE A 76 15.49 -1.91 4.02
C PHE A 76 16.41 -2.68 4.97
N ALA A 77 17.58 -3.11 4.48
CA ALA A 77 18.57 -3.81 5.29
C ALA A 77 19.16 -2.91 6.40
N GLU A 78 19.43 -1.65 6.09
CA GLU A 78 19.91 -0.64 7.05
C GLU A 78 18.86 -0.34 8.13
N ILE A 79 17.60 -0.14 7.75
CA ILE A 79 16.49 0.06 8.69
C ILE A 79 16.35 -1.15 9.61
N LEU A 80 16.38 -2.37 9.06
CA LEU A 80 16.30 -3.60 9.85
C LEU A 80 17.48 -3.73 10.83
N ALA A 81 18.70 -3.45 10.37
CA ALA A 81 19.90 -3.48 11.21
C ALA A 81 19.81 -2.43 12.33
N HIS A 82 19.32 -1.23 12.03
CA HIS A 82 19.10 -0.19 13.02
C HIS A 82 18.04 -0.62 14.06
N ALA A 83 16.88 -1.11 13.60
CA ALA A 83 15.81 -1.58 14.46
C ALA A 83 16.31 -2.62 15.47
N ARG A 84 17.05 -3.63 14.99
CA ARG A 84 17.67 -4.68 15.81
C ARG A 84 18.61 -4.16 16.90
N ASN A 85 19.30 -3.05 16.65
CA ASN A 85 20.25 -2.46 17.59
C ASN A 85 19.58 -1.45 18.54
N SER A 86 18.39 -0.96 18.19
CA SER A 86 17.71 0.13 18.91
C SER A 86 16.77 -0.35 20.02
N THR A 87 16.42 -1.64 20.00
CA THR A 87 15.60 -2.29 21.02
C THR A 87 16.15 -3.69 21.30
N ASP A 88 15.87 -4.24 22.47
CA ASP A 88 16.12 -5.66 22.76
C ASP A 88 14.81 -6.47 22.68
N ALA A 89 14.92 -7.79 22.54
CA ALA A 89 13.76 -8.67 22.41
C ALA A 89 12.91 -8.77 23.69
N ALA A 90 13.46 -8.41 24.86
CA ALA A 90 12.78 -8.48 26.15
C ALA A 90 12.02 -7.18 26.47
N ASN A 91 12.45 -6.05 25.91
CA ASN A 91 11.97 -4.70 26.14
C ASN A 91 11.65 -4.03 24.80
N PHE A 92 10.90 -4.74 23.95
CA PHE A 92 10.58 -4.29 22.60
C PHE A 92 9.86 -2.93 22.63
N THR A 93 10.39 -1.98 21.87
CA THR A 93 9.75 -0.70 21.57
C THR A 93 9.63 -0.51 20.09
N GLU A 94 8.51 0.06 19.65
CA GLU A 94 8.32 0.34 18.24
C GLU A 94 9.20 1.52 17.80
N ASN A 95 9.85 1.34 16.65
CA ASN A 95 10.53 2.41 15.93
C ASN A 95 9.71 2.82 14.72
N LEU A 96 9.79 4.10 14.35
CA LEU A 96 9.21 4.65 13.13
C LEU A 96 10.31 5.25 12.25
N TYR A 97 10.32 4.88 10.98
CA TYR A 97 11.29 5.28 9.99
C TYR A 97 10.60 5.95 8.80
N ALA A 98 11.15 7.08 8.35
CA ALA A 98 10.77 7.75 7.12
C ALA A 98 11.83 7.51 6.04
N VAL A 99 11.42 7.03 4.88
CA VAL A 99 12.22 6.96 3.66
C VAL A 99 11.75 8.05 2.70
N TYR A 100 12.67 8.89 2.25
CA TYR A 100 12.38 10.03 1.39
C TYR A 100 13.42 10.16 0.28
N TRP A 101 13.00 10.77 -0.84
CA TRP A 101 13.87 11.11 -1.95
C TRP A 101 14.51 12.48 -1.72
N ASP A 102 15.83 12.55 -1.73
CA ASP A 102 16.59 13.79 -1.68
C ASP A 102 16.86 14.30 -3.11
N GLU A 103 16.30 15.46 -3.45
CA GLU A 103 16.42 16.04 -4.80
C GLU A 103 17.81 16.60 -5.11
N GLU A 104 18.57 17.04 -4.10
CA GLU A 104 19.90 17.60 -4.32
C GLU A 104 20.90 16.48 -4.63
N ARG A 105 20.75 15.35 -3.95
CA ARG A 105 21.63 14.18 -4.05
C ARG A 105 21.10 13.11 -5.01
N MET A 106 19.87 13.26 -5.49
CA MET A 106 19.20 12.35 -6.42
C MET A 106 19.25 10.90 -5.95
N GLN A 107 18.95 10.67 -4.66
CA GLN A 107 18.93 9.33 -4.06
C GLN A 107 17.99 9.26 -2.86
N TYR A 108 17.66 8.03 -2.45
CA TYR A 108 16.87 7.78 -1.24
C TYR A 108 17.72 7.86 0.02
N PHE A 109 17.11 8.42 1.07
CA PHE A 109 17.62 8.38 2.44
C PHE A 109 16.54 7.88 3.38
N TRP A 110 16.95 7.42 4.56
CA TRP A 110 16.04 7.10 5.65
C TRP A 110 16.43 7.81 6.93
N LYS A 111 15.45 8.00 7.81
CA LYS A 111 15.65 8.61 9.13
C LYS A 111 14.69 7.98 10.14
N GLU A 112 15.19 7.70 11.34
CA GLU A 112 14.32 7.38 12.47
C GLU A 112 13.62 8.66 12.98
N ILE A 113 12.30 8.62 13.05
CA ILE A 113 11.42 9.76 13.39
C ILE A 113 10.54 9.50 14.61
N SER A 114 10.85 8.46 15.38
CA SER A 114 10.17 8.10 16.63
C SER A 114 10.18 9.28 17.62
N ASN A 115 9.02 9.85 17.96
CA ASN A 115 8.91 10.92 18.97
C ASN A 115 8.69 10.34 20.37
N SER A 116 7.66 9.52 20.53
CA SER A 116 7.38 8.73 21.74
C SER A 116 7.17 7.27 21.33
N ARG A 117 7.85 6.36 22.02
CA ARG A 117 7.81 4.91 21.75
C ARG A 117 7.06 4.21 22.87
N SER A 118 6.18 3.29 22.50
CA SER A 118 5.50 2.41 23.44
C SER A 118 5.39 1.01 22.84
N PHE A 119 4.90 0.05 23.63
CA PHE A 119 4.57 -1.27 23.14
C PHE A 119 3.25 -1.17 22.33
N GLY A 120 3.32 -1.30 21.01
CA GLY A 120 2.13 -1.25 20.14
C GLY A 120 1.73 0.13 19.64
N SER A 121 2.55 1.17 19.82
CA SER A 121 2.34 2.49 19.18
C SER A 121 3.61 3.36 19.17
N THR A 122 3.83 4.06 18.05
CA THR A 122 4.80 5.16 17.92
C THR A 122 4.14 6.40 17.33
N ILE A 123 4.45 7.58 17.89
CA ILE A 123 4.03 8.88 17.35
C ILE A 123 5.17 9.48 16.52
N ALA A 124 4.87 9.90 15.29
CA ALA A 124 5.82 10.58 14.41
C ALA A 124 6.17 11.99 14.90
N ARG A 125 7.34 12.49 14.48
CA ARG A 125 7.67 13.92 14.54
C ARG A 125 7.13 14.63 13.29
N ASP A 126 5.92 15.17 13.40
CA ASP A 126 5.24 15.84 12.29
C ASP A 126 5.94 17.12 11.80
N ASP A 127 6.82 17.72 12.61
CA ASP A 127 7.63 18.87 12.22
C ASP A 127 8.91 18.49 11.46
N ASP A 128 9.23 17.20 11.34
CA ASP A 128 10.44 16.73 10.67
C ASP A 128 10.29 16.78 9.15
N ALA A 129 11.18 17.51 8.47
CA ALA A 129 11.19 17.61 7.01
C ALA A 129 11.33 16.24 6.32
N ALA A 130 12.04 15.28 6.94
CA ALA A 130 12.13 13.93 6.40
C ALA A 130 10.76 13.23 6.44
N TYR A 131 9.97 13.45 7.49
CA TYR A 131 8.64 12.87 7.61
C TYR A 131 7.64 13.52 6.67
N GLN A 132 7.65 14.85 6.53
CA GLN A 132 6.76 15.55 5.62
C GLN A 132 6.96 15.11 4.17
N ASN A 133 8.20 14.86 3.77
CA ASN A 133 8.54 14.41 2.43
C ASN A 133 8.53 12.89 2.24
N ALA A 134 8.25 12.10 3.29
CA ALA A 134 8.36 10.66 3.23
C ALA A 134 7.49 10.05 2.13
N LEU A 135 8.12 9.17 1.35
CA LEU A 135 7.48 8.32 0.35
C LEU A 135 7.04 6.99 0.98
N LEU A 136 7.88 6.44 1.86
CA LEU A 136 7.63 5.20 2.59
C LEU A 136 7.85 5.44 4.08
N GLU A 137 6.90 4.97 4.87
CA GLU A 137 6.93 4.97 6.33
C GLU A 137 6.97 3.52 6.79
N ILE A 138 7.99 3.15 7.56
CA ILE A 138 8.14 1.80 8.12
C ILE A 138 8.11 1.91 9.63
N HIS A 139 7.28 1.11 10.29
CA HIS A 139 7.41 0.90 11.72
C HIS A 139 7.62 -0.57 12.08
N THR A 140 8.20 -0.81 13.25
CA THR A 140 8.39 -2.17 13.74
C THR A 140 7.19 -2.58 14.58
N HIS A 141 6.71 -3.81 14.42
CA HIS A 141 5.68 -4.40 15.27
C HIS A 141 6.25 -5.37 16.30
N PRO A 142 5.55 -5.57 17.44
CA PRO A 142 5.88 -6.62 18.39
C PRO A 142 5.90 -8.00 17.72
N PRO A 143 6.63 -8.97 18.31
CA PRO A 143 6.70 -10.31 17.75
C PRO A 143 5.32 -10.95 17.51
N GLY A 144 5.12 -11.54 16.34
CA GLY A 144 3.86 -12.17 15.92
C GLY A 144 2.75 -11.23 15.43
N CYS A 145 2.90 -9.90 15.55
CA CYS A 145 1.91 -8.93 15.07
C CYS A 145 2.10 -8.64 13.56
N ARG A 146 1.66 -9.60 12.73
CA ARG A 146 1.91 -9.62 11.26
C ARG A 146 1.01 -8.73 10.40
N GLU A 147 -0.03 -8.16 10.99
CA GLU A 147 -1.05 -7.39 10.28
C GLU A 147 -1.04 -5.93 10.69
N PHE A 148 -1.48 -5.07 9.78
CA PHE A 148 -1.79 -3.68 10.10
C PHE A 148 -2.99 -3.62 11.06
N SER A 149 -2.84 -2.84 12.12
CA SER A 149 -3.82 -2.61 13.15
C SER A 149 -4.85 -1.55 12.76
N ALA A 150 -5.96 -1.49 13.50
CA ALA A 150 -6.93 -0.40 13.35
C ALA A 150 -6.35 0.97 13.76
N SER A 151 -5.30 1.01 14.58
CA SER A 151 -4.59 2.24 14.91
C SER A 151 -3.75 2.70 13.72
N ASP A 152 -3.02 1.79 13.09
CA ASP A 152 -2.23 2.06 11.89
C ASP A 152 -3.14 2.63 10.79
N ASN A 153 -4.30 2.01 10.57
CA ASN A 153 -5.29 2.53 9.62
C ASN A 153 -5.69 3.98 9.90
N ARG A 154 -5.88 4.36 11.16
CA ARG A 154 -6.24 5.75 11.53
C ARG A 154 -5.08 6.70 11.34
N ASP A 155 -3.87 6.31 11.74
CA ASP A 155 -2.69 7.16 11.71
C ASP A 155 -2.18 7.38 10.28
N GLU A 156 -2.40 6.40 9.41
CA GLU A 156 -2.06 6.44 7.99
C GLU A 156 -3.16 7.09 7.13
N SER A 157 -4.40 7.12 7.63
CA SER A 157 -5.51 7.79 6.95
C SER A 157 -5.23 9.27 6.73
N GLY A 158 -5.66 9.78 5.58
CA GLY A 158 -5.44 11.17 5.20
C GLY A 158 -4.11 11.44 4.49
N LYS A 159 -3.27 10.41 4.30
CA LYS A 159 -1.97 10.52 3.63
C LYS A 159 -1.97 9.79 2.29
N PHE A 160 -1.17 10.28 1.34
CA PHE A 160 -0.81 9.54 0.12
C PHE A 160 0.66 9.09 0.20
N ARG A 161 0.87 7.85 0.64
CA ARG A 161 2.18 7.31 1.03
C ARG A 161 2.21 5.78 0.97
N LEU A 162 3.41 5.20 0.93
CA LEU A 162 3.65 3.79 1.20
C LEU A 162 3.83 3.56 2.71
N PHE A 163 3.31 2.45 3.20
CA PHE A 163 3.41 2.05 4.60
C PHE A 163 3.95 0.64 4.69
N GLY A 164 4.75 0.40 5.72
CA GLY A 164 5.35 -0.89 5.98
C GLY A 164 5.42 -1.22 7.46
N ILE A 165 5.25 -2.51 7.76
CA ILE A 165 5.50 -3.06 9.09
C ILE A 165 6.63 -4.08 9.02
N LEU A 166 7.59 -3.94 9.93
CA LEU A 166 8.67 -4.90 10.16
C LEU A 166 8.37 -5.70 11.41
N VAL A 167 8.28 -7.02 11.28
CA VAL A 167 7.86 -7.92 12.38
C VAL A 167 8.95 -8.94 12.64
N ASP A 168 9.00 -9.44 13.87
CA ASP A 168 9.95 -10.47 14.30
C ASP A 168 11.40 -10.05 14.00
N ILE A 169 11.73 -8.77 14.22
CA ILE A 169 13.01 -8.16 13.79
C ILE A 169 14.23 -8.86 14.38
N HIS A 170 14.15 -9.49 15.56
CA HIS A 170 15.25 -10.22 16.17
C HIS A 170 15.33 -11.70 15.76
N SER A 171 14.41 -12.17 14.92
CA SER A 171 14.44 -13.54 14.39
C SER A 171 15.46 -13.68 13.25
N GLY A 172 15.79 -14.93 12.90
CA GLY A 172 16.61 -15.24 11.73
C GLY A 172 15.92 -14.95 10.40
N GLN A 173 14.58 -14.81 10.39
CA GLN A 173 13.77 -14.44 9.23
C GLN A 173 12.74 -13.38 9.62
N PRO A 174 13.14 -12.10 9.71
CA PRO A 174 12.20 -11.01 9.90
C PRO A 174 11.20 -10.94 8.75
N LEU A 175 10.04 -10.34 9.05
CA LEU A 175 8.91 -10.26 8.15
C LEU A 175 8.65 -8.80 7.76
N LEU A 176 8.24 -8.57 6.53
CA LEU A 176 7.83 -7.26 6.00
C LEU A 176 6.44 -7.39 5.38
N ARG A 177 5.53 -6.49 5.75
CA ARG A 177 4.25 -6.29 5.06
C ARG A 177 4.18 -4.85 4.57
N LEU A 178 3.76 -4.64 3.32
CA LEU A 178 3.70 -3.33 2.70
C LEU A 178 2.30 -3.04 2.15
N ARG A 179 1.93 -1.77 2.18
CA ARG A 179 0.74 -1.25 1.50
C ARG A 179 0.96 0.14 0.95
N VAL A 180 0.19 0.50 -0.06
CA VAL A 180 0.01 1.89 -0.46
C VAL A 180 -1.29 2.41 0.14
N GLY A 181 -1.25 3.62 0.70
CA GLY A 181 -2.44 4.34 1.12
C GLY A 181 -2.72 5.50 0.16
N ILE A 182 -3.93 5.57 -0.37
CA ILE A 182 -4.49 6.77 -1.01
C ILE A 182 -5.56 7.30 -0.06
N TYR A 183 -5.13 8.12 0.90
CA TYR A 183 -5.97 8.66 1.98
C TYR A 183 -6.59 7.55 2.83
N ASP A 184 -7.89 7.33 2.71
CA ASP A 184 -8.69 6.34 3.45
C ASP A 184 -8.81 4.99 2.72
N SER A 185 -8.02 4.75 1.67
CA SER A 185 -8.04 3.50 0.91
C SER A 185 -6.65 2.89 0.88
N PHE A 186 -6.54 1.62 1.27
CA PHE A 186 -5.27 0.92 1.38
C PHE A 186 -5.23 -0.29 0.46
N TRP A 187 -4.08 -0.55 -0.14
CA TRP A 187 -3.86 -1.75 -0.95
C TRP A 187 -2.51 -2.35 -0.63
N GLU A 188 -2.50 -3.61 -0.24
CA GLU A 188 -1.28 -4.35 0.08
C GLU A 188 -0.53 -4.74 -1.18
N ILE A 189 0.77 -4.51 -1.16
CA ILE A 189 1.65 -4.70 -2.30
C ILE A 189 2.88 -5.50 -1.89
N PRO A 190 3.39 -6.38 -2.75
CA PRO A 190 4.65 -7.05 -2.49
C PRO A 190 5.81 -6.08 -2.66
N VAL A 191 6.94 -6.36 -2.03
CA VAL A 191 8.12 -5.50 -1.94
C VAL A 191 8.75 -5.23 -3.31
N GLU A 192 8.70 -6.18 -4.24
CA GLU A 192 9.16 -5.95 -5.62
C GLU A 192 8.41 -4.82 -6.35
N THR A 193 7.22 -4.46 -5.85
CA THR A 193 6.45 -3.33 -6.37
C THR A 193 7.18 -2.01 -6.15
N ILE A 194 8.05 -1.90 -5.13
CA ILE A 194 8.70 -0.65 -4.76
C ILE A 194 10.22 -0.74 -4.64
N ALA A 195 10.80 -1.93 -4.47
CA ALA A 195 12.25 -2.11 -4.29
C ALA A 195 13.01 -2.39 -5.60
N GLU A 196 14.30 -2.02 -5.65
CA GLU A 196 15.26 -2.29 -6.76
C GLU A 196 15.79 -3.74 -6.80
N GLY A 197 15.13 -4.69 -6.14
CA GLY A 197 15.58 -6.07 -6.12
C GLY A 197 14.97 -6.87 -4.98
N GLN A 198 15.49 -8.07 -4.79
CA GLN A 198 15.15 -8.93 -3.66
C GLN A 198 15.91 -8.49 -2.41
N ILE A 199 15.25 -8.57 -1.27
CA ILE A 199 15.87 -8.30 0.03
C ILE A 199 16.23 -9.64 0.66
N GLU A 200 17.52 -9.91 0.79
CA GLU A 200 18.00 -11.14 1.42
C GLU A 200 17.61 -11.18 2.90
N ASN A 201 17.20 -12.36 3.37
CA ASN A 201 16.85 -12.60 4.78
C ASN A 201 15.69 -11.73 5.31
N LEU A 202 14.77 -11.32 4.44
CA LEU A 202 13.52 -10.66 4.80
C LEU A 202 12.37 -11.33 4.04
N THR A 203 11.37 -11.81 4.76
CA THR A 203 10.20 -12.46 4.16
C THR A 203 9.14 -11.40 3.85
N ASP A 204 8.73 -11.32 2.59
CA ASP A 204 7.57 -10.53 2.17
C ASP A 204 6.29 -11.32 2.44
N LEU A 205 5.50 -10.86 3.43
CA LEU A 205 4.26 -11.48 3.84
C LEU A 205 3.19 -11.44 2.75
N VAL A 206 3.06 -10.30 2.05
CA VAL A 206 2.06 -10.12 0.99
C VAL A 206 2.35 -11.07 -0.15
N LYS A 207 3.62 -11.21 -0.53
CA LYS A 207 4.04 -12.15 -1.56
C LYS A 207 3.80 -13.60 -1.14
N GLN A 208 4.22 -13.97 0.07
CA GLN A 208 4.03 -15.33 0.59
C GLN A 208 2.56 -15.74 0.61
N GLU A 209 1.67 -14.85 1.06
CA GLU A 209 0.22 -15.10 1.08
C GLU A 209 -0.35 -15.24 -0.32
N ARG A 210 0.07 -14.39 -1.27
CA ARG A 210 -0.37 -14.49 -2.68
C ARG A 210 0.06 -15.79 -3.33
N GLU A 211 1.30 -16.22 -3.09
CA GLU A 211 1.82 -17.49 -3.59
C GLU A 211 1.05 -18.67 -2.98
N MET A 212 0.82 -18.66 -1.66
CA MET A 212 0.03 -19.67 -0.97
C MET A 212 -1.42 -19.73 -1.49
N LEU A 213 -2.06 -18.58 -1.70
CA LEU A 213 -3.41 -18.51 -2.27
C LEU A 213 -3.46 -19.03 -3.70
N ALA A 214 -2.44 -18.72 -4.51
CA ALA A 214 -2.35 -19.23 -5.88
C ALA A 214 -2.22 -20.77 -5.90
N GLU A 215 -1.41 -21.33 -5.01
CA GLU A 215 -1.28 -22.79 -4.84
C GLU A 215 -2.60 -23.43 -4.41
N ILE A 216 -3.29 -22.84 -3.43
CA ILE A 216 -4.61 -23.31 -2.99
C ILE A 216 -5.58 -23.29 -4.17
N CYS A 217 -5.68 -22.18 -4.91
CA CYS A 217 -6.57 -22.06 -6.06
C CYS A 217 -6.27 -23.08 -7.16
N GLN A 218 -4.99 -23.36 -7.43
CA GLN A 218 -4.57 -24.40 -8.39
C GLN A 218 -4.90 -25.82 -7.92
N SER A 219 -5.02 -26.04 -6.60
CA SER A 219 -5.39 -27.32 -6.01
C SER A 219 -6.90 -27.58 -5.97
N LEU A 220 -7.72 -26.54 -6.21
CA LEU A 220 -9.18 -26.66 -6.25
C LEU A 220 -9.63 -27.42 -7.50
N SER A 221 -10.68 -28.22 -7.35
CA SER A 221 -11.37 -28.83 -8.50
C SER A 221 -12.09 -27.78 -9.34
N ASP A 222 -12.32 -28.09 -10.62
CA ASP A 222 -13.08 -27.24 -11.54
C ASP A 222 -14.46 -26.86 -10.96
N GLU A 223 -15.10 -27.77 -10.22
CA GLU A 223 -16.40 -27.53 -9.57
C GLU A 223 -16.30 -26.48 -8.45
N ALA A 224 -15.22 -26.51 -7.65
CA ALA A 224 -14.97 -25.52 -6.60
C ALA A 224 -14.57 -24.15 -7.19
N GLN A 225 -13.80 -24.13 -8.28
CA GLN A 225 -13.47 -22.90 -9.00
C GLN A 225 -14.72 -22.24 -9.61
N ASN A 226 -15.60 -23.04 -10.22
CA ASN A 226 -16.87 -22.55 -10.76
C ASN A 226 -17.82 -22.03 -9.67
N TYR A 227 -17.82 -22.65 -8.49
CA TYR A 227 -18.60 -22.17 -7.36
C TYR A 227 -18.12 -20.80 -6.85
N LEU A 228 -16.80 -20.61 -6.72
CA LEU A 228 -16.22 -19.32 -6.33
C LEU A 228 -16.56 -18.21 -7.33
N LEU A 229 -16.42 -18.47 -8.63
CA LEU A 229 -16.80 -17.52 -9.69
C LEU A 229 -18.29 -17.18 -9.65
N ALA A 230 -19.15 -18.17 -9.36
CA ALA A 230 -20.60 -17.95 -9.23
C ALA A 230 -20.98 -17.13 -8.00
N GLU A 231 -20.28 -17.30 -6.87
CA GLU A 231 -20.47 -16.50 -5.66
C GLU A 231 -19.94 -15.07 -5.83
N GLU A 232 -18.80 -14.87 -6.48
CA GLU A 232 -18.34 -13.52 -6.88
C GLU A 232 -19.36 -12.81 -7.78
N TYR A 233 -19.91 -13.55 -8.75
CA TYR A 233 -20.97 -13.01 -9.62
C TYR A 233 -22.24 -12.68 -8.84
N ARG A 234 -22.66 -13.50 -7.87
CA ARG A 234 -23.81 -13.23 -6.99
C ARG A 234 -23.56 -12.02 -6.09
N ALA A 235 -22.39 -11.93 -5.48
CA ALA A 235 -22.01 -10.79 -4.66
C ALA A 235 -22.02 -9.49 -5.48
N ALA A 236 -21.54 -9.52 -6.72
CA ALA A 236 -21.63 -8.40 -7.65
C ALA A 236 -23.08 -8.11 -8.11
N ALA A 237 -23.93 -9.14 -8.26
CA ALA A 237 -25.33 -8.99 -8.64
C ALA A 237 -26.21 -8.39 -7.53
N VAL A 238 -25.89 -8.62 -6.26
CA VAL A 238 -26.58 -7.94 -5.15
C VAL A 238 -26.33 -6.42 -5.19
N ASN A 239 -25.16 -5.99 -5.66
CA ASN A 239 -24.84 -4.56 -5.87
C ASN A 239 -25.57 -3.92 -7.07
N LEU A 240 -26.04 -4.71 -8.05
CA LEU A 240 -26.83 -4.20 -9.18
C LEU A 240 -28.21 -3.68 -8.75
N SER A 241 -28.80 -4.22 -7.67
CA SER A 241 -30.09 -3.76 -7.14
C SER A 241 -30.08 -2.31 -6.60
N TYR A 242 -28.90 -1.76 -6.33
CA TYR A 242 -28.72 -0.36 -5.91
C TYR A 242 -28.59 0.62 -7.08
N VAL A 243 -28.22 0.15 -8.27
CA VAL A 243 -28.05 1.00 -9.46
C VAL A 243 -29.38 1.23 -10.19
N GLU A 244 -30.33 0.30 -10.10
CA GLU A 244 -31.68 0.48 -10.67
C GLU A 244 -32.59 1.43 -9.84
N ASN A 245 -32.12 1.93 -8.70
CA ASN A 245 -32.86 2.82 -7.81
C ASN A 245 -32.21 4.22 -7.62
N LEU A 246 -31.27 4.60 -8.50
CA LEU A 246 -30.73 5.97 -8.63
C LEU A 246 -31.21 6.62 -9.93
#